data_AF-A0A388NMJ6-F1
#
_entry.id   AF-A0A388NMJ6-F1
#
_cell.length_a   1.000
_cell.length_b   1.000
_cell.length_c   1.000
_cell.angle_alpha   90.00
_cell.angle_beta   90.00
_cell.angle_gamma   90.00
#
_symmetry.space_group_name_H-M   'P 1'
#
loop_
_entity.id
_entity.type
_entity.pdbx_description
1 polymer ?
#
loop_
_entity_poly.entity_id
_entity_poly.type
_entity_poly.pdbx_seq_one_letter_code
_entity_poly.pdbx_strand_id
1 'polypeptide(L)'
;MASHPTPTNLAFARRQDVRALALQGCATPDHVIRTKRIPLLGRNVEEYAADYEQSFATYASRANAGLTMLDAAPRIILDQQLGLCAIGRTARDCAIASEIYDHTIEIILRAHALGGWCALPAEDLFAIEYWELEQAKLLRAGQPKAFAGEVALVTGSSSGIGLACVNTLLAQGATVAGFDRNPPTAKNNSHASLLQLACDITDATAVHRCLDDTVLAYGGVDMLILNAGVFPESRRVADLTDADWDATLCINLDANLRMLREVYPLLRLSPRGGRVVVVGSRNVPAPGPGAAAYSASKAALTQLARVTALEWAETQSA
;
A
#
# COMPACT_ATOMS: atom_id res chain seq x y z
N MET A 1 -3.91 -2.58 -0.95
CA MET A 1 -5.17 -2.64 -0.16
C MET A 1 -5.54 -1.22 0.22
N ALA A 2 -6.83 -0.87 0.31
CA ALA A 2 -7.26 0.40 0.91
C ALA A 2 -8.34 0.12 1.96
N SER A 3 -8.15 0.62 3.18
CA SER A 3 -9.12 0.53 4.27
C SER A 3 -10.04 1.76 4.26
N HIS A 4 -11.34 1.51 4.37
CA HIS A 4 -12.40 2.51 4.40
C HIS A 4 -13.22 2.36 5.70
N PRO A 5 -12.66 2.78 6.86
CA PRO A 5 -13.31 2.63 8.16
C PRO A 5 -14.37 3.72 8.40
N THR A 6 -15.29 3.90 7.45
CA THR A 6 -16.43 4.80 7.63
C THR A 6 -17.35 4.26 8.73
N PRO A 7 -18.13 5.13 9.43
CA PRO A 7 -19.09 4.67 10.42
C PRO A 7 -20.06 3.62 9.87
N THR A 8 -20.50 3.77 8.61
CA THR A 8 -21.37 2.82 7.91
C THR A 8 -20.69 1.47 7.72
N ASN A 9 -19.46 1.46 7.21
CA ASN A 9 -18.75 0.21 6.91
C ASN A 9 -18.37 -0.55 8.19
N LEU A 10 -17.95 0.18 9.22
CA LEU A 10 -17.72 -0.40 10.55
C LEU A 10 -19.00 -0.97 11.15
N ALA A 11 -20.12 -0.23 11.06
CA ALA A 11 -21.40 -0.71 11.56
C ALA A 11 -21.85 -1.98 10.83
N PHE A 12 -21.70 -2.03 9.50
CA PHE A 12 -22.04 -3.20 8.69
C PHE A 12 -21.16 -4.41 9.03
N ALA A 13 -19.83 -4.22 9.09
CA ALA A 13 -18.88 -5.30 9.40
C ALA A 13 -19.06 -5.87 10.83
N ARG A 14 -19.64 -5.09 11.75
CA ARG A 14 -19.89 -5.49 13.15
C ARG A 14 -21.27 -6.10 13.39
N ARG A 15 -22.12 -6.23 12.38
CA ARG A 15 -23.45 -6.83 12.56
C ARG A 15 -23.33 -8.31 12.93
N GLN A 16 -24.23 -8.77 13.80
CA GLN A 16 -24.30 -10.19 14.20
C GLN A 16 -24.70 -11.10 13.02
N ASP A 17 -25.50 -10.59 12.09
CA ASP A 17 -25.99 -11.29 10.91
C ASP A 17 -25.15 -11.00 9.64
N VAL A 18 -24.00 -10.33 9.76
CA VAL A 18 -23.17 -9.93 8.59
C VAL A 18 -22.84 -11.12 7.69
N ARG A 19 -22.59 -12.30 8.28
CA ARG A 19 -22.33 -13.54 7.53
C ARG A 19 -23.51 -13.93 6.65
N ALA A 20 -24.73 -13.87 7.18
CA ALA A 20 -25.94 -14.24 6.45
C ALA A 20 -26.30 -13.24 5.36
N LEU A 21 -25.89 -11.98 5.51
CA LEU A 21 -26.14 -10.92 4.53
C LEU A 21 -25.06 -10.87 3.43
N ALA A 22 -23.80 -10.78 3.83
CA ALA A 22 -22.68 -10.53 2.94
C ALA A 22 -22.27 -11.74 2.08
N LEU A 23 -22.54 -12.97 2.53
CA LEU A 23 -22.16 -14.19 1.79
C LEU A 23 -23.19 -14.67 0.77
N GLN A 24 -24.30 -13.95 0.59
CA GLN A 24 -25.32 -14.36 -0.39
C GLN A 24 -24.85 -14.18 -1.83
N GLY A 25 -24.13 -13.08 -2.13
CA GLY A 25 -23.65 -12.80 -3.48
C GLY A 25 -23.70 -11.32 -3.83
N CYS A 26 -23.70 -11.05 -5.14
CA CYS A 26 -23.57 -9.71 -5.70
C CYS A 26 -24.91 -9.13 -6.17
N ALA A 27 -24.97 -7.81 -6.26
CA ALA A 27 -26.15 -7.06 -6.70
C ALA A 27 -26.18 -6.79 -8.21
N THR A 28 -25.03 -6.77 -8.89
CA THR A 28 -24.90 -6.46 -10.32
C THR A 28 -23.77 -7.27 -10.96
N PRO A 29 -23.73 -7.41 -12.30
CA PRO A 29 -22.61 -8.07 -12.99
C PRO A 29 -21.26 -7.39 -12.74
N ASP A 30 -21.22 -6.05 -12.74
CA ASP A 30 -20.01 -5.28 -12.42
C ASP A 30 -19.52 -5.54 -10.98
N HIS A 31 -20.45 -5.77 -10.04
CA HIS A 31 -20.11 -6.18 -8.68
C HIS A 31 -19.36 -7.53 -8.71
N VAL A 32 -19.90 -8.54 -9.40
CA VAL A 32 -19.27 -9.88 -9.50
C VAL A 32 -17.82 -9.81 -9.99
N ILE A 33 -17.58 -9.15 -11.12
CA ILE A 33 -16.24 -9.18 -11.74
C ILE A 33 -15.21 -8.29 -11.03
N ARG A 34 -15.65 -7.32 -10.23
CA ARG A 34 -14.75 -6.39 -9.52
C ARG A 34 -14.43 -6.82 -8.09
N THR A 35 -15.36 -7.49 -7.41
CA THR A 35 -15.20 -7.84 -5.99
C THR A 35 -15.15 -9.34 -5.72
N LYS A 36 -15.34 -10.18 -6.74
CA LYS A 36 -15.72 -11.61 -6.59
C LYS A 36 -17.09 -11.77 -5.94
N ARG A 37 -17.62 -13.00 -5.98
CA ARG A 37 -18.95 -13.36 -5.47
C ARG A 37 -19.18 -12.97 -4.01
N ILE A 38 -18.20 -13.18 -3.13
CA ILE A 38 -18.33 -12.97 -1.69
C ILE A 38 -17.08 -12.28 -1.13
N PRO A 39 -17.22 -11.45 -0.08
CA PRO A 39 -16.07 -10.91 0.63
C PRO A 39 -15.41 -11.96 1.53
N LEU A 40 -14.16 -11.70 1.92
CA LEU A 40 -13.58 -12.33 3.10
C LEU A 40 -14.18 -11.71 4.37
N LEU A 41 -14.67 -12.54 5.28
CA LEU A 41 -15.07 -12.11 6.63
C LEU A 41 -13.96 -12.45 7.62
N GLY A 42 -13.41 -11.45 8.29
CA GLY A 42 -12.25 -11.62 9.17
C GLY A 42 -10.92 -11.58 8.40
N ARG A 43 -9.95 -12.41 8.81
CA ARG A 43 -8.54 -12.27 8.39
C ARG A 43 -7.88 -13.54 7.86
N ASN A 44 -8.62 -14.64 7.73
CA ASN A 44 -8.06 -15.92 7.24
C ASN A 44 -8.03 -15.95 5.71
N VAL A 45 -6.95 -15.45 5.13
CA VAL A 45 -6.79 -15.32 3.67
C VAL A 45 -6.57 -16.70 3.03
N GLU A 46 -5.88 -17.60 3.73
CA GLU A 46 -5.59 -18.96 3.29
C GLU A 46 -6.87 -19.79 3.15
N GLU A 47 -7.76 -19.72 4.15
CA GLU A 47 -9.07 -20.39 4.10
C GLU A 47 -9.94 -19.83 2.98
N TYR A 48 -9.98 -18.51 2.79
CA TYR A 48 -10.70 -17.89 1.68
C TYR A 48 -10.20 -18.39 0.31
N ALA A 49 -8.87 -18.47 0.15
CA ALA A 49 -8.28 -18.96 -1.09
C ALA A 49 -8.62 -20.42 -1.35
N ALA A 50 -8.53 -21.28 -0.33
CA ALA A 50 -8.90 -22.69 -0.43
C ALA A 50 -10.39 -22.88 -0.79
N ASP A 51 -11.28 -22.13 -0.14
CA ASP A 51 -12.72 -22.13 -0.43
C ASP A 51 -13.03 -21.69 -1.87
N TYR A 52 -12.29 -20.67 -2.35
CA TYR A 52 -12.40 -20.19 -3.73
C TYR A 52 -11.94 -21.26 -4.73
N GLU A 53 -10.80 -21.90 -4.49
CA GLU A 53 -10.27 -22.99 -5.31
C GLU A 53 -11.22 -24.17 -5.39
N GLN A 54 -11.80 -24.58 -4.25
CA GLN A 54 -12.78 -25.66 -4.19
C GLN A 54 -14.08 -25.29 -4.93
N SER A 55 -14.55 -24.05 -4.78
CA SER A 55 -15.71 -23.53 -5.50
C SER A 55 -15.46 -23.54 -7.01
N PHE A 56 -14.30 -23.06 -7.45
CA PHE A 56 -13.91 -23.09 -8.86
C PHE A 56 -13.87 -24.52 -9.41
N ALA A 57 -13.22 -25.46 -8.72
CA ALA A 57 -13.15 -26.85 -9.15
C ALA A 57 -14.56 -27.47 -9.31
N THR A 58 -15.46 -27.15 -8.38
CA THR A 58 -16.85 -27.63 -8.41
C THR A 58 -17.61 -27.11 -9.64
N TYR A 59 -17.64 -25.80 -9.86
CA TYR A 59 -18.42 -25.21 -10.95
C TYR A 59 -17.75 -25.38 -12.33
N ALA A 60 -16.43 -25.31 -12.40
CA ALA A 60 -15.70 -25.54 -13.66
C ALA A 60 -15.90 -26.98 -14.17
N SER A 61 -15.99 -27.98 -13.29
CA SER A 61 -16.29 -29.36 -13.70
C SER A 61 -17.65 -29.55 -14.37
N ARG A 62 -18.58 -28.61 -14.15
CA ARG A 62 -19.93 -28.60 -14.72
C ARG A 62 -20.04 -27.67 -15.93
N ALA A 63 -19.01 -26.85 -16.18
CA ALA A 63 -18.97 -25.93 -17.31
C ALA A 63 -18.53 -26.66 -18.58
N ASN A 64 -19.12 -26.27 -19.72
CA ASN A 64 -18.77 -26.85 -21.03
C ASN A 64 -17.43 -26.32 -21.60
N ALA A 65 -16.75 -25.41 -20.89
CA ALA A 65 -15.56 -24.71 -21.35
C ALA A 65 -14.36 -24.98 -20.44
N GLY A 66 -13.18 -25.10 -21.04
CA GLY A 66 -11.90 -25.20 -20.31
C GLY A 66 -11.53 -23.88 -19.66
N LEU A 67 -12.18 -23.55 -18.54
CA LEU A 67 -11.94 -22.31 -17.80
C LEU A 67 -10.59 -22.35 -17.09
N THR A 68 -9.89 -21.21 -17.08
CA THR A 68 -8.70 -20.99 -16.26
C THR A 68 -9.11 -20.22 -15.01
N MET A 69 -8.67 -20.68 -13.84
CA MET A 69 -9.00 -20.03 -12.57
C MET A 69 -8.42 -18.61 -12.50
N LEU A 70 -9.23 -17.64 -12.06
CA LEU A 70 -8.75 -16.31 -11.66
C LEU A 70 -7.97 -16.40 -10.35
N ASP A 71 -7.21 -15.36 -9.98
CA ASP A 71 -6.50 -15.37 -8.70
C ASP A 71 -7.48 -15.52 -7.53
N ALA A 72 -7.07 -16.31 -6.52
CA ALA A 72 -7.90 -16.64 -5.36
C ALA A 72 -7.92 -15.55 -4.28
N ALA A 73 -7.23 -14.41 -4.49
CA ALA A 73 -7.17 -13.35 -3.49
C ALA A 73 -8.54 -12.67 -3.31
N PRO A 74 -8.96 -12.37 -2.07
CA PRO A 74 -10.17 -11.60 -1.84
C PRO A 74 -10.02 -10.21 -2.44
N ARG A 75 -11.15 -9.64 -2.89
CA ARG A 75 -11.20 -8.24 -3.35
C ARG A 75 -11.84 -7.32 -2.34
N ILE A 76 -12.68 -7.86 -1.46
CA ILE A 76 -13.29 -7.16 -0.33
C ILE A 76 -13.04 -7.97 0.93
N ILE A 77 -12.64 -7.29 1.99
CA ILE A 77 -12.52 -7.83 3.34
C ILE A 77 -13.45 -7.02 4.24
N LEU A 78 -14.28 -7.70 5.02
CA LEU A 78 -15.06 -7.09 6.10
C LEU A 78 -14.46 -7.52 7.43
N ASP A 79 -13.87 -6.57 8.13
CA ASP A 79 -13.21 -6.77 9.42
C ASP A 79 -13.85 -5.86 10.49
N GLN A 80 -14.00 -6.38 11.71
CA GLN A 80 -14.67 -5.64 12.78
C GLN A 80 -13.87 -4.40 13.25
N GLN A 81 -12.56 -4.38 13.05
CA GLN A 81 -11.69 -3.28 13.43
C GLN A 81 -11.36 -2.37 12.25
N LEU A 82 -11.07 -2.97 11.08
CA LEU A 82 -10.67 -2.22 9.88
C LEU A 82 -11.86 -1.75 9.02
N GLY A 83 -13.06 -2.26 9.28
CA GLY A 83 -14.25 -1.98 8.47
C GLY A 83 -14.16 -2.68 7.12
N LEU A 84 -14.38 -1.94 6.04
CA LEU A 84 -14.26 -2.43 4.67
C LEU A 84 -12.84 -2.20 4.16
N CYS A 85 -12.17 -3.26 3.71
CA CYS A 85 -10.91 -3.14 2.99
C CYS A 85 -11.07 -3.63 1.55
N ALA A 86 -10.68 -2.81 0.58
CA ALA A 86 -10.64 -3.17 -0.83
C ALA A 86 -9.23 -3.59 -1.26
N ILE A 87 -9.15 -4.65 -2.06
CA ILE A 87 -7.91 -5.22 -2.57
C ILE A 87 -7.95 -5.18 -4.09
N GLY A 88 -6.87 -4.72 -4.70
CA GLY A 88 -6.75 -4.61 -6.14
C GLY A 88 -5.30 -4.47 -6.56
N ARG A 89 -5.04 -4.60 -7.87
CA ARG A 89 -3.69 -4.50 -8.45
C ARG A 89 -3.22 -3.05 -8.56
N THR A 90 -4.14 -2.11 -8.49
CA THR A 90 -3.89 -0.66 -8.56
C THR A 90 -4.77 0.06 -7.54
N ALA A 91 -4.40 1.30 -7.19
CA ALA A 91 -5.25 2.16 -6.36
C ALA A 91 -6.65 2.37 -6.99
N ARG A 92 -6.70 2.45 -8.34
CA ARG A 92 -7.96 2.56 -9.08
C ARG A 92 -8.84 1.32 -8.90
N ASP A 93 -8.27 0.12 -8.96
CA ASP A 93 -9.04 -1.12 -8.75
C ASP A 93 -9.62 -1.17 -7.33
N CYS A 94 -8.83 -0.74 -6.33
CA CYS A 94 -9.31 -0.65 -4.94
C CYS A 94 -10.45 0.36 -4.79
N ALA A 95 -10.34 1.54 -5.42
CA ALA A 95 -11.38 2.56 -5.41
C ALA A 95 -12.69 2.04 -6.05
N ILE A 96 -12.60 1.40 -7.22
CA ILE A 96 -13.78 0.83 -7.88
C ILE A 96 -14.42 -0.26 -7.01
N ALA A 97 -13.62 -1.17 -6.44
CA ALA A 97 -14.14 -2.25 -5.62
C ALA A 97 -14.82 -1.72 -4.33
N SER A 98 -14.22 -0.75 -3.65
CA SER A 98 -14.81 -0.11 -2.46
C SER A 98 -16.09 0.65 -2.79
N GLU A 99 -16.12 1.46 -3.84
CA GLU A 99 -17.32 2.20 -4.26
C GLU A 99 -18.50 1.25 -4.59
N ILE A 100 -18.22 0.17 -5.32
CA ILE A 100 -19.22 -0.87 -5.64
C ILE A 100 -19.76 -1.51 -4.37
N TYR A 101 -18.88 -1.83 -3.42
CA TYR A 101 -19.29 -2.57 -2.24
C TYR A 101 -19.98 -1.67 -1.21
N ASP A 102 -19.54 -0.42 -1.05
CA ASP A 102 -20.23 0.61 -0.26
C ASP A 102 -21.67 0.80 -0.77
N HIS A 103 -21.85 0.92 -2.09
CA HIS A 103 -23.17 0.97 -2.70
C HIS A 103 -23.97 -0.32 -2.43
N THR A 104 -23.32 -1.48 -2.48
CA THR A 104 -24.00 -2.76 -2.23
C THR A 104 -24.41 -2.92 -0.77
N ILE A 105 -23.66 -2.41 0.20
CA ILE A 105 -24.05 -2.39 1.62
C ILE A 105 -25.41 -1.69 1.76
N GLU A 106 -25.62 -0.56 1.08
CA GLU A 106 -26.91 0.13 1.10
C GLU A 106 -28.04 -0.72 0.50
N ILE A 107 -27.80 -1.39 -0.62
CA ILE A 107 -28.78 -2.29 -1.26
C ILE A 107 -29.16 -3.42 -0.31
N ILE A 108 -28.17 -4.11 0.26
CA ILE A 108 -28.38 -5.23 1.19
C ILE A 108 -29.22 -4.78 2.37
N LEU A 109 -28.85 -3.65 3.01
CA LEU A 109 -29.56 -3.15 4.19
C LEU A 109 -31.00 -2.74 3.88
N ARG A 110 -31.23 -2.06 2.75
CA ARG A 110 -32.58 -1.64 2.34
C ARG A 110 -33.45 -2.83 1.94
N ALA A 111 -32.92 -3.78 1.15
CA ALA A 111 -33.64 -4.98 0.77
C ALA A 111 -33.98 -5.85 1.98
N HIS A 112 -33.02 -6.02 2.90
CA HIS A 112 -33.24 -6.74 4.15
C HIS A 112 -34.36 -6.12 4.99
N ALA A 113 -34.43 -4.78 5.06
CA ALA A 113 -35.53 -4.08 5.72
C ALA A 113 -36.89 -4.22 5.02
N LEU A 114 -36.91 -4.51 3.71
CA LEU A 114 -38.11 -4.62 2.87
C LEU A 114 -38.61 -6.07 2.67
N GLY A 115 -38.05 -7.05 3.41
CA GLY A 115 -38.51 -8.44 3.36
C GLY A 115 -37.45 -9.46 2.98
N GLY A 116 -36.20 -9.02 2.75
CA GLY A 116 -35.06 -9.91 2.59
C GLY A 116 -34.15 -9.55 1.42
N TRP A 117 -32.85 -9.64 1.64
CA TRP A 117 -31.85 -9.68 0.58
C TRP A 117 -31.75 -11.11 0.06
N CYS A 118 -31.72 -11.28 -1.26
CA CYS A 118 -31.53 -12.56 -1.95
C CYS A 118 -30.75 -12.32 -3.24
N ALA A 119 -29.54 -12.88 -3.34
CA ALA A 119 -28.74 -12.85 -4.55
C ALA A 119 -29.07 -14.02 -5.49
N LEU A 120 -28.53 -13.98 -6.71
CA LEU A 120 -28.60 -15.11 -7.64
C LEU A 120 -27.89 -16.35 -7.06
N PRO A 121 -28.28 -17.57 -7.50
CA PRO A 121 -27.55 -18.80 -7.20
C PRO A 121 -26.05 -18.67 -7.49
N ALA A 122 -25.22 -19.30 -6.65
CA ALA A 122 -23.76 -19.21 -6.77
C ALA A 122 -23.23 -19.69 -8.12
N GLU A 123 -23.90 -20.66 -8.76
CA GLU A 123 -23.57 -21.15 -10.10
C GLU A 123 -23.83 -20.11 -11.19
N ASP A 124 -24.92 -19.34 -11.09
CA ASP A 124 -25.20 -18.24 -12.02
C ASP A 124 -24.21 -17.08 -11.85
N LEU A 125 -23.86 -16.75 -10.59
CA LEU A 125 -22.84 -15.75 -10.30
C LEU A 125 -21.46 -16.19 -10.80
N PHE A 126 -21.13 -17.47 -10.68
CA PHE A 126 -19.91 -18.05 -11.25
C PHE A 126 -19.89 -17.95 -12.78
N ALA A 127 -21.01 -18.28 -13.43
CA ALA A 127 -21.13 -18.14 -14.88
C ALA A 127 -20.92 -16.71 -15.35
N ILE A 128 -21.40 -15.71 -14.60
CA ILE A 128 -21.15 -14.28 -14.86
C ILE A 128 -19.68 -13.93 -14.62
N GLU A 129 -19.07 -14.37 -13.50
CA GLU A 129 -17.66 -14.09 -13.17
C GLU A 129 -16.73 -14.59 -14.27
N TYR A 130 -17.00 -15.76 -14.85
CA TYR A 130 -16.17 -16.38 -15.88
C TYR A 130 -16.64 -16.11 -17.31
N TRP A 131 -17.64 -15.24 -17.50
CA TRP A 131 -18.12 -14.89 -18.83
C TRP A 131 -17.09 -14.02 -19.58
N GLU A 132 -16.67 -14.49 -20.76
CA GLU A 132 -15.60 -13.86 -21.55
C GLU A 132 -15.85 -12.38 -21.84
N LEU A 133 -17.09 -11.99 -22.17
CA LEU A 133 -17.44 -10.59 -22.48
C LEU A 133 -17.33 -9.67 -21.25
N GLU A 134 -17.60 -10.18 -20.06
CA GLU A 134 -17.46 -9.43 -18.81
C GLU A 134 -15.98 -9.33 -18.42
N GLN A 135 -15.23 -10.44 -18.52
CA GLN A 135 -13.78 -10.44 -18.28
C GLN A 135 -13.02 -9.54 -19.26
N ALA A 136 -13.49 -9.42 -20.51
CA ALA A 136 -12.92 -8.50 -21.50
C ALA A 136 -12.96 -7.03 -21.05
N LYS A 137 -13.89 -6.62 -20.16
CA LYS A 137 -13.92 -5.26 -19.59
C LYS A 137 -12.67 -4.97 -18.73
N LEU A 138 -12.13 -6.00 -18.06
CA LEU A 138 -10.97 -5.88 -17.17
C LEU A 138 -9.65 -5.94 -17.94
N LEU A 139 -9.59 -6.71 -19.04
CA LEU A 139 -8.39 -6.91 -19.85
C LEU A 139 -7.98 -5.68 -20.68
N ARG A 140 -8.89 -4.71 -20.87
CA ARG A 140 -8.60 -3.43 -21.57
C ARG A 140 -7.50 -2.60 -20.90
N ALA A 141 -7.15 -2.89 -19.65
CA ALA A 141 -6.14 -2.16 -18.89
C ALA A 141 -4.69 -2.41 -19.35
N GLY A 142 -4.44 -3.36 -20.26
CA GLY A 142 -3.11 -3.70 -20.76
C GLY A 142 -2.29 -4.57 -19.80
N GLN A 143 -1.02 -4.78 -20.11
CA GLN A 143 -0.12 -5.56 -19.25
C GLN A 143 0.22 -4.81 -17.96
N PRO A 144 0.34 -5.51 -16.81
CA PRO A 144 0.79 -4.90 -15.56
C PRO A 144 2.17 -4.26 -15.71
N LYS A 145 2.33 -3.06 -15.16
CA LYS A 145 3.63 -2.39 -15.08
C LYS A 145 4.53 -3.07 -14.04
N ALA A 146 5.83 -2.79 -14.09
CA ALA A 146 6.85 -3.47 -13.28
C ALA A 146 6.57 -3.46 -11.77
N PHE A 147 6.09 -2.35 -11.23
CA PHE A 147 5.80 -2.18 -9.79
C PHE A 147 4.30 -2.12 -9.49
N ALA A 148 3.45 -2.63 -10.40
CA ALA A 148 2.02 -2.72 -10.14
C ALA A 148 1.74 -3.60 -8.90
N GLY A 149 0.91 -3.10 -8.00
CA GLY A 149 0.55 -3.74 -6.74
C GLY A 149 1.53 -3.50 -5.59
N GLU A 150 2.60 -2.72 -5.80
CA GLU A 150 3.60 -2.44 -4.77
C GLU A 150 3.44 -1.02 -4.19
N VAL A 151 3.87 -0.85 -2.94
CA VAL A 151 3.83 0.40 -2.17
C VAL A 151 5.24 0.90 -1.89
N ALA A 152 5.54 2.11 -2.33
CA ALA A 152 6.81 2.76 -2.07
C ALA A 152 6.66 3.96 -1.13
N LEU A 153 7.47 4.00 -0.07
CA LEU A 153 7.63 5.16 0.80
C LEU A 153 8.84 5.98 0.33
N VAL A 154 8.66 7.27 0.07
CA VAL A 154 9.73 8.19 -0.33
C VAL A 154 9.85 9.32 0.69
N THR A 155 11.01 9.50 1.31
CA THR A 155 11.27 10.64 2.21
C THR A 155 11.86 11.83 1.43
N GLY A 156 11.53 13.07 1.80
CA GLY A 156 11.90 14.25 1.02
C GLY A 156 11.24 14.24 -0.37
N SER A 157 9.99 13.77 -0.43
CA SER A 157 9.24 13.46 -1.66
C SER A 157 8.80 14.67 -2.48
N SER A 158 8.94 15.89 -1.95
CA SER A 158 8.31 17.07 -2.56
C SER A 158 9.20 17.88 -3.49
N SER A 159 10.50 17.55 -3.59
CA SER A 159 11.42 18.27 -4.48
C SER A 159 12.57 17.38 -4.96
N GLY A 160 13.31 17.90 -5.95
CA GLY A 160 14.57 17.32 -6.42
C GLY A 160 14.50 15.82 -6.74
N ILE A 161 15.45 15.07 -6.17
CA ILE A 161 15.59 13.62 -6.38
C ILE A 161 14.37 12.87 -5.85
N GLY A 162 13.84 13.24 -4.68
CA GLY A 162 12.68 12.57 -4.10
C GLY A 162 11.43 12.69 -4.97
N LEU A 163 11.14 13.88 -5.49
CA LEU A 163 10.03 14.09 -6.43
C LEU A 163 10.22 13.32 -7.74
N ALA A 164 11.46 13.25 -8.24
CA ALA A 164 11.77 12.42 -9.41
C ALA A 164 11.50 10.94 -9.14
N CYS A 165 11.92 10.42 -7.98
CA CYS A 165 11.61 9.05 -7.56
C CYS A 165 10.11 8.80 -7.50
N VAL A 166 9.34 9.71 -6.88
CA VAL A 166 7.86 9.62 -6.82
C VAL A 166 7.28 9.48 -8.23
N ASN A 167 7.63 10.39 -9.14
CA ASN A 167 7.09 10.38 -10.51
C ASN A 167 7.47 9.10 -11.27
N THR A 168 8.71 8.62 -11.13
CA THR A 168 9.14 7.39 -11.78
C THR A 168 8.44 6.15 -11.22
N LEU A 169 8.26 6.05 -9.91
CA LEU A 169 7.57 4.92 -9.27
C LEU A 169 6.09 4.86 -9.69
N LEU A 170 5.40 6.00 -9.70
CA LEU A 170 4.04 6.12 -10.22
C LEU A 170 3.96 5.72 -11.69
N ALA A 171 4.90 6.19 -12.51
CA ALA A 171 4.96 5.84 -13.93
C ALA A 171 5.15 4.32 -14.14
N GLN A 172 5.81 3.62 -13.21
CA GLN A 172 5.98 2.17 -13.19
C GLN A 172 4.86 1.41 -12.46
N GLY A 173 3.79 2.09 -12.04
CA GLY A 173 2.56 1.48 -11.53
C GLY A 173 2.53 1.27 -10.01
N ALA A 174 3.57 1.68 -9.28
CA ALA A 174 3.54 1.65 -7.82
C ALA A 174 2.52 2.65 -7.26
N THR A 175 2.08 2.39 -6.04
CA THR A 175 1.51 3.42 -5.17
C THR A 175 2.61 4.04 -4.33
N VAL A 176 2.53 5.34 -4.07
CA VAL A 176 3.60 6.09 -3.42
C VAL A 176 3.07 6.84 -2.22
N ALA A 177 3.68 6.62 -1.05
CA ALA A 177 3.55 7.44 0.14
C ALA A 177 4.75 8.38 0.22
N GLY A 178 4.53 9.67 -0.02
CA GLY A 178 5.56 10.71 0.05
C GLY A 178 5.57 11.38 1.42
N PHE A 179 6.69 11.31 2.13
CA PHE A 179 6.89 11.98 3.41
C PHE A 179 7.78 13.20 3.18
N ASP A 180 7.25 14.38 3.47
CA ASP A 180 8.02 15.63 3.38
C ASP A 180 7.54 16.58 4.48
N ARG A 181 8.40 17.50 4.93
CA ARG A 181 8.00 18.50 5.91
C ARG A 181 6.96 19.46 5.33
N ASN A 182 7.07 19.77 4.04
CA ASN A 182 6.26 20.76 3.34
C ASN A 182 5.67 20.17 2.05
N PRO A 183 4.77 19.17 2.13
CA PRO A 183 4.18 18.58 0.95
C PRO A 183 3.35 19.61 0.17
N PRO A 184 3.28 19.52 -1.17
CA PRO A 184 2.45 20.40 -1.96
C PRO A 184 0.97 20.28 -1.53
N THR A 185 0.27 21.41 -1.45
CA THR A 185 -1.14 21.43 -1.03
C THR A 185 -2.01 20.55 -1.93
N ALA A 186 -3.07 19.95 -1.35
CA ALA A 186 -3.91 18.89 -1.93
C ALA A 186 -4.39 19.11 -3.38
N LYS A 187 -4.49 20.35 -3.88
CA LYS A 187 -4.90 20.63 -5.27
C LYS A 187 -3.92 20.14 -6.34
N ASN A 188 -2.64 19.95 -6.01
CA ASN A 188 -1.60 19.41 -6.92
C ASN A 188 -1.36 17.91 -6.73
N ASN A 189 -2.12 17.25 -5.84
CA ASN A 189 -1.94 15.87 -5.41
C ASN A 189 -2.94 14.92 -6.09
N SER A 190 -3.30 15.20 -7.34
CA SER A 190 -4.44 14.61 -8.05
C SER A 190 -4.26 13.16 -8.51
N HIS A 191 -3.13 12.52 -8.20
CA HIS A 191 -2.87 11.16 -8.61
C HIS A 191 -3.43 10.17 -7.59
N ALA A 192 -4.39 9.32 -7.99
CA ALA A 192 -5.04 8.35 -7.08
C ALA A 192 -4.06 7.39 -6.38
N SER A 193 -2.90 7.15 -6.98
CA SER A 193 -1.82 6.31 -6.40
C SER A 193 -0.78 7.09 -5.60
N LEU A 194 -1.00 8.36 -5.25
CA LEU A 194 -0.07 9.19 -4.48
C LEU A 194 -0.71 9.71 -3.20
N LEU A 195 -0.08 9.42 -2.07
CA LEU A 195 -0.40 9.98 -0.76
C LEU A 195 0.78 10.85 -0.31
N GLN A 196 0.63 12.18 -0.26
CA GLN A 196 1.66 13.05 0.33
C GLN A 196 1.27 13.42 1.74
N LEU A 197 2.19 13.20 2.68
CA LEU A 197 1.98 13.40 4.11
C LEU A 197 3.00 14.39 4.66
N ALA A 198 2.50 15.34 5.47
CA ALA A 198 3.34 16.28 6.17
C ALA A 198 4.04 15.56 7.34
N CYS A 199 5.32 15.31 7.18
CA CYS A 199 6.12 14.50 8.08
C CYS A 199 7.52 15.11 8.25
N ASP A 200 7.83 15.56 9.46
CA ASP A 200 9.20 15.78 9.88
C ASP A 200 9.75 14.45 10.40
N ILE A 201 10.71 13.87 9.66
CA ILE A 201 11.27 12.56 10.01
C ILE A 201 12.08 12.59 11.32
N THR A 202 12.41 13.77 11.86
CA THR A 202 13.03 13.92 13.18
C THR A 202 12.03 13.77 14.32
N ASP A 203 10.72 13.83 14.06
CA ASP A 203 9.64 13.60 15.02
C ASP A 203 9.09 12.17 14.89
N ALA A 204 9.35 11.34 15.90
CA ALA A 204 8.88 9.96 15.93
C ALA A 204 7.34 9.86 15.85
N THR A 205 6.61 10.77 16.50
CA THR A 205 5.14 10.75 16.51
C THR A 205 4.59 11.03 15.13
N ALA A 206 5.19 11.99 14.41
CA ALA A 206 4.82 12.29 13.03
C ALA A 206 5.09 11.09 12.11
N VAL A 207 6.24 10.43 12.26
CA VAL A 207 6.59 9.22 11.50
C VAL A 207 5.58 8.11 11.72
N HIS A 208 5.26 7.76 12.97
CA HIS A 208 4.29 6.70 13.28
C HIS A 208 2.92 6.98 12.68
N ARG A 209 2.40 8.21 12.87
CA ARG A 209 1.11 8.61 12.28
C ARG A 209 1.12 8.46 10.76
N CYS A 210 2.18 8.92 10.09
CA CYS A 210 2.24 8.85 8.63
C CYS A 210 2.38 7.42 8.12
N LEU A 211 3.03 6.53 8.89
CA LEU A 211 3.08 5.10 8.58
C LEU A 211 1.69 4.45 8.75
N ASP A 212 0.96 4.78 9.81
CA ASP A 212 -0.42 4.30 10.00
C ASP A 212 -1.31 4.75 8.84
N ASP A 213 -1.25 6.04 8.46
CA ASP A 213 -1.98 6.58 7.31
C ASP A 213 -1.61 5.85 6.00
N THR A 214 -0.32 5.52 5.82
CA THR A 214 0.17 4.75 4.66
C THR A 214 -0.39 3.33 4.65
N VAL A 215 -0.40 2.64 5.79
CA VAL A 215 -0.92 1.28 5.92
C VAL A 215 -2.44 1.27 5.72
N LEU A 216 -3.16 2.25 6.24
CA LEU A 216 -4.60 2.38 5.99
C LEU A 216 -4.90 2.63 4.52
N ALA A 217 -4.12 3.48 3.85
CA ALA A 217 -4.34 3.81 2.44
C ALA A 217 -3.93 2.70 1.46
N TYR A 218 -2.80 2.03 1.73
CA TYR A 218 -2.15 1.13 0.75
C TYR A 218 -1.89 -0.30 1.26
N GLY A 219 -1.98 -0.53 2.57
CA GLY A 219 -1.92 -1.85 3.20
C GLY A 219 -0.54 -2.32 3.66
N GLY A 220 0.52 -1.55 3.40
CA GLY A 220 1.88 -1.94 3.75
C GLY A 220 2.92 -1.04 3.09
N VAL A 221 4.19 -1.47 3.13
CA VAL A 221 5.32 -0.82 2.47
C VAL A 221 6.24 -1.90 1.91
N ASP A 222 6.49 -1.87 0.60
CA ASP A 222 7.39 -2.80 -0.11
C ASP A 222 8.76 -2.18 -0.41
N MET A 223 8.80 -0.85 -0.57
CA MET A 223 10.03 -0.12 -0.88
C MET A 223 10.17 1.11 -0.01
N LEU A 224 11.39 1.38 0.44
CA LEU A 224 11.76 2.59 1.15
C LEU A 224 12.86 3.33 0.39
N ILE A 225 12.58 4.56 -0.03
CA ILE A 225 13.55 5.48 -0.61
C ILE A 225 13.94 6.50 0.48
N LEU A 226 15.08 6.23 1.11
CA LEU A 226 15.71 7.06 2.14
C LEU A 226 16.45 8.23 1.46
N ASN A 227 15.71 9.28 1.11
CA ASN A 227 16.20 10.43 0.36
C ASN A 227 16.29 11.71 1.20
N ALA A 228 15.45 11.87 2.24
CA ALA A 228 15.47 13.08 3.06
C ALA A 228 16.85 13.35 3.67
N GLY A 229 17.33 14.58 3.49
CA GLY A 229 18.58 15.07 4.02
C GLY A 229 18.79 16.53 3.67
N VAL A 230 19.67 17.18 4.41
CA VAL A 230 20.04 18.59 4.25
C VAL A 230 21.52 18.70 3.94
N PHE A 231 21.86 19.71 3.13
CA PHE A 231 23.23 20.18 2.98
C PHE A 231 23.31 21.55 3.67
N PRO A 232 23.93 21.67 4.86
CA PRO A 232 24.01 22.93 5.58
C PRO A 232 24.92 23.93 4.86
N GLU A 233 24.96 25.16 5.37
CA GLU A 233 25.93 26.16 4.91
C GLU A 233 27.36 25.64 5.04
N SER A 234 28.21 25.98 4.06
CA SER A 234 29.61 25.55 4.03
C SER A 234 30.41 26.23 5.16
N ARG A 235 30.92 25.42 6.11
CA ARG A 235 31.72 25.90 7.25
C ARG A 235 32.98 25.08 7.41
N ARG A 236 34.13 25.75 7.56
CA ARG A 236 35.37 25.05 7.93
C ARG A 236 35.21 24.46 9.33
N VAL A 237 35.96 23.40 9.62
CA VAL A 237 35.85 22.69 10.90
C VAL A 237 36.05 23.61 12.10
N ALA A 238 36.98 24.57 12.01
CA ALA A 238 37.25 25.52 13.10
C ALA A 238 36.08 26.48 13.39
N ASP A 239 35.18 26.69 12.42
CA ASP A 239 34.05 27.63 12.50
C ASP A 239 32.71 26.90 12.59
N LEU A 240 32.73 25.55 12.65
CA LEU A 240 31.54 24.73 12.75
C LEU A 240 31.08 24.68 14.20
N THR A 241 29.84 25.08 14.44
CA THR A 241 29.26 25.02 15.78
C THR A 241 28.73 23.62 16.08
N ASP A 242 28.69 23.26 17.37
CA ASP A 242 28.07 22.01 17.81
C ASP A 242 26.60 21.94 17.37
N ALA A 243 25.89 23.07 17.42
CA ALA A 243 24.48 23.14 16.98
C ALA A 243 24.30 22.80 15.50
N ASP A 244 25.16 23.33 14.60
CA ASP A 244 25.10 23.03 13.17
C ASP A 244 25.47 21.57 12.87
N TRP A 245 26.45 21.04 13.61
CA TRP A 245 26.88 19.65 13.53
C TRP A 245 25.74 18.71 13.96
N ASP A 246 25.17 18.94 15.14
CA ASP A 246 24.10 18.14 15.73
C ASP A 246 22.84 18.20 14.86
N ALA A 247 22.45 19.37 14.36
CA ALA A 247 21.29 19.50 13.46
C ALA A 247 21.48 18.69 12.17
N THR A 248 22.70 18.71 11.61
CA THR A 248 23.00 17.97 10.39
C THR A 248 22.96 16.46 10.61
N LEU A 249 23.57 15.96 11.69
CA LEU A 249 23.54 14.53 12.04
C LEU A 249 22.13 14.05 12.40
N CYS A 250 21.39 14.86 13.17
CA CYS A 250 20.03 14.55 13.56
C CYS A 250 19.14 14.25 12.34
N ILE A 251 19.24 15.08 11.29
CA ILE A 251 18.47 14.90 10.06
C ILE A 251 19.08 13.81 9.17
N ASN A 252 20.36 13.91 8.83
CA ASN A 252 20.97 13.07 7.80
C ASN A 252 21.31 11.65 8.27
N LEU A 253 21.40 11.42 9.57
CA LEU A 253 21.77 10.12 10.15
C LEU A 253 20.70 9.61 11.11
N ASP A 254 20.40 10.32 12.20
CA ASP A 254 19.58 9.76 13.28
C ASP A 254 18.13 9.53 12.86
N ALA A 255 17.52 10.51 12.18
CA ALA A 255 16.18 10.39 11.63
C ALA A 255 16.10 9.28 10.57
N ASN A 256 17.16 9.13 9.77
CA ASN A 256 17.24 8.09 8.74
C ASN A 256 17.39 6.67 9.35
N LEU A 257 18.18 6.52 10.42
CA LEU A 257 18.25 5.29 11.23
C LEU A 257 16.88 4.96 11.84
N ARG A 258 16.17 5.96 12.38
CA ARG A 258 14.83 5.77 12.93
C ARG A 258 13.87 5.29 11.85
N MET A 259 13.85 5.93 10.68
CA MET A 259 13.02 5.51 9.54
C MET A 259 13.28 4.05 9.14
N LEU A 260 14.54 3.60 9.10
CA LEU A 260 14.86 2.20 8.84
C LEU A 260 14.22 1.27 9.88
N ARG A 261 14.34 1.60 11.17
CA ARG A 261 13.76 0.81 12.27
C ARG A 261 12.23 0.76 12.22
N GLU A 262 11.58 1.90 12.02
CA GLU A 262 10.12 1.99 12.02
C GLU A 262 9.46 1.32 10.80
N VAL A 263 10.15 1.36 9.65
CA VAL A 263 9.61 0.77 8.41
C VAL A 263 9.95 -0.72 8.27
N TYR A 264 10.96 -1.22 8.98
CA TYR A 264 11.39 -2.63 8.92
C TYR A 264 10.25 -3.65 9.13
N PRO A 265 9.37 -3.52 10.14
CA PRO A 265 8.26 -4.47 10.33
C PRO A 265 7.35 -4.58 9.11
N LEU A 266 7.14 -3.48 8.39
CA LEU A 266 6.32 -3.45 7.17
C LEU A 266 7.07 -4.07 5.99
N LEU A 267 8.36 -3.72 5.81
CA LEU A 267 9.20 -4.28 4.74
C LEU A 267 9.34 -5.80 4.84
N ARG A 268 9.41 -6.34 6.05
CA ARG A 268 9.49 -7.80 6.28
C ARG A 268 8.21 -8.53 5.86
N LEU A 269 7.07 -7.84 5.85
CA LEU A 269 5.79 -8.39 5.40
C LEU A 269 5.55 -8.21 3.89
N SER A 270 6.48 -7.56 3.17
CA SER A 270 6.38 -7.38 1.72
C SER A 270 6.41 -8.74 1.01
N PRO A 271 5.38 -9.09 0.21
CA PRO A 271 5.30 -10.38 -0.48
C PRO A 271 6.44 -10.65 -1.47
N ARG A 272 7.17 -9.60 -1.88
CA ARG A 272 8.26 -9.67 -2.86
C ARG A 272 9.61 -9.29 -2.27
N GLY A 273 9.72 -9.35 -0.94
CA GLY A 273 10.89 -8.92 -0.19
C GLY A 273 11.01 -7.41 -0.15
N GLY A 274 11.04 -6.85 1.05
CA GLY A 274 11.19 -5.42 1.25
C GLY A 274 12.53 -4.90 0.73
N ARG A 275 12.51 -3.72 0.10
CA ARG A 275 13.68 -3.11 -0.54
C ARG A 275 13.94 -1.72 0.02
N VAL A 276 15.21 -1.39 0.22
CA VAL A 276 15.62 -0.05 0.64
C VAL A 276 16.63 0.53 -0.34
N VAL A 277 16.42 1.79 -0.72
CA VAL A 277 17.38 2.62 -1.44
C VAL A 277 17.79 3.76 -0.54
N VAL A 278 19.09 3.91 -0.30
CA VAL A 278 19.65 5.01 0.50
C VAL A 278 20.35 5.98 -0.42
N VAL A 279 19.94 7.26 -0.37
CA VAL A 279 20.57 8.32 -1.16
C VAL A 279 21.87 8.76 -0.48
N GLY A 280 22.98 8.20 -0.97
CA GLY A 280 24.34 8.55 -0.55
C GLY A 280 24.83 9.89 -1.09
N SER A 281 26.14 10.07 -1.21
CA SER A 281 26.72 11.29 -1.79
C SER A 281 28.11 11.07 -2.36
N ARG A 282 28.46 11.82 -3.42
CA ARG A 282 29.84 11.93 -3.92
C ARG A 282 30.84 12.40 -2.86
N ASN A 283 30.37 13.15 -1.86
CA ASN A 283 31.21 13.59 -0.74
C ASN A 283 31.72 12.44 0.13
N VAL A 284 31.16 11.22 0.00
CA VAL A 284 31.67 10.04 0.71
C VAL A 284 33.07 9.65 0.17
N PRO A 285 33.26 9.36 -1.14
CA PRO A 285 34.59 9.10 -1.68
C PRO A 285 35.44 10.36 -1.93
N ALA A 286 34.84 11.55 -2.07
CA ALA A 286 35.55 12.76 -2.45
C ALA A 286 34.98 14.01 -1.73
N PRO A 287 35.28 14.21 -0.43
CA PRO A 287 34.81 15.36 0.33
C PRO A 287 35.56 16.66 -0.03
N GLY A 288 34.91 17.81 0.17
CA GLY A 288 35.50 19.14 0.01
C GLY A 288 35.54 19.94 1.31
N PRO A 289 36.41 20.98 1.41
CA PRO A 289 36.40 21.92 2.54
C PRO A 289 35.02 22.53 2.74
N GLY A 290 34.59 22.65 4.00
CA GLY A 290 33.28 23.25 4.31
C GLY A 290 32.14 22.26 4.55
N ALA A 291 32.33 20.98 4.21
CA ALA A 291 31.26 19.98 4.22
C ALA A 291 31.40 18.95 5.36
N ALA A 292 32.07 19.30 6.46
CA ALA A 292 32.45 18.31 7.49
C ALA A 292 31.25 17.52 8.05
N ALA A 293 30.22 18.21 8.56
CA ALA A 293 29.01 17.58 9.10
C ALA A 293 28.28 16.75 8.05
N TYR A 294 28.09 17.32 6.85
CA TYR A 294 27.41 16.63 5.76
C TYR A 294 28.15 15.36 5.31
N SER A 295 29.44 15.46 5.02
CA SER A 295 30.27 14.34 4.56
C SER A 295 30.33 13.23 5.61
N ALA A 296 30.51 13.59 6.88
CA ALA A 296 30.48 12.64 8.00
C ALA A 296 29.13 11.93 8.09
N SER A 297 28.02 12.68 8.06
CA SER A 297 26.66 12.11 8.12
C SER A 297 26.37 11.15 6.96
N LYS A 298 26.75 11.48 5.73
CA LYS A 298 26.53 10.62 4.55
C LYS A 298 27.46 9.41 4.51
N ALA A 299 28.68 9.52 5.02
CA ALA A 299 29.57 8.38 5.19
C ALA A 299 29.03 7.41 6.24
N ALA A 300 28.59 7.93 7.40
CA ALA A 300 27.96 7.15 8.45
C ALA A 300 26.68 6.46 7.96
N LEU A 301 25.79 7.19 7.26
CA LEU A 301 24.57 6.62 6.68
C LEU A 301 24.88 5.51 5.66
N THR A 302 25.92 5.69 4.86
CA THR A 302 26.36 4.67 3.88
C THR A 302 26.85 3.42 4.59
N GLN A 303 27.61 3.56 5.68
CA GLN A 303 28.06 2.41 6.48
C GLN A 303 26.88 1.73 7.19
N LEU A 304 25.93 2.52 7.72
CA LEU A 304 24.70 2.01 8.31
C LEU A 304 23.89 1.18 7.30
N ALA A 305 23.77 1.66 6.06
CA ALA A 305 23.09 0.92 5.00
C ALA A 305 23.75 -0.43 4.70
N ARG A 306 25.09 -0.51 4.75
CA ARG A 306 25.82 -1.77 4.58
C ARG A 306 25.56 -2.75 5.71
N VAL A 307 25.54 -2.27 6.96
CA VAL A 307 25.19 -3.11 8.12
C VAL A 307 23.75 -3.61 8.00
N THR A 308 22.82 -2.70 7.69
CA THR A 308 21.39 -3.02 7.49
C THR A 308 21.20 -4.10 6.42
N ALA A 309 21.93 -4.00 5.30
CA ALA A 309 21.84 -4.98 4.22
C ALA A 309 22.31 -6.38 4.65
N LEU A 310 23.30 -6.49 5.54
CA LEU A 310 23.75 -7.76 6.10
C LEU A 310 22.70 -8.33 7.06
N GLU A 311 22.21 -7.51 8.00
CA GLU A 311 21.24 -7.93 9.02
C GLU A 311 19.89 -8.36 8.40
N TRP A 312 19.42 -7.65 7.38
CA TRP A 312 18.08 -7.88 6.80
C TRP A 312 18.08 -8.96 5.71
N ALA A 313 19.24 -9.38 5.22
CA ALA A 313 19.35 -10.51 4.30
C ALA A 313 19.06 -11.85 5.01
N GLU A 314 19.54 -12.02 6.24
CA GLU A 314 19.38 -13.27 7.01
C GLU A 314 17.93 -13.54 7.39
N THR A 315 17.12 -12.49 7.56
CA THR A 315 15.72 -12.59 8.00
C THR A 315 14.74 -12.97 6.88
N GLN A 316 15.18 -13.11 5.63
CA GLN A 316 14.32 -13.58 4.52
C GLN A 316 14.18 -15.12 4.44
N SER A 317 14.87 -15.87 5.31
CA SER A 317 14.91 -17.34 5.27
C SER A 317 14.03 -18.06 6.31
N ALA A 318 13.04 -17.40 6.90
CA ALA A 318 12.15 -17.98 7.92
C ALA A 318 10.67 -17.79 7.57
#